data_AF-A0A5M8PZ77-F1
#
_entry.id   AF-A0A5M8PZ77-F1
#
_cell.length_a   1.000
_cell.length_b   1.000
_cell.length_c   1.000
_cell.angle_alpha   90.00
_cell.angle_beta   90.00
_cell.angle_gamma   90.00
#
_symmetry.space_group_name_H-M   'P 1'
#
loop_
_entity.id
_entity.type
_entity.pdbx_description
1 polymer ?
#
loop_
_entity_poly.entity_id
_entity_poly.type
_entity_poly.pdbx_seq_one_letter_code
_entity_poly.pdbx_strand_id
1 'polypeptide(L)'
;MRVQASMVRYLLALHCGLLFPTLQATSYNLQAPSSSASHSFPRPFHSQIATTPLNYQAIASATLEMLLQAETRRNLYEGDPKWPVKLTLRAAATFFAFFGMILFAVATSLTNKNFINLSGGGDWTDGMTLAPITLSFLYNPIVISILLFVRRGRTIHPAWHVVMDLIIWGLCVPCIVFSVDGGLFWAWVPTQYSDDGTVNCDFYNWLSRPCLPVLYTIGGLEIAGIVFLFLIFVLHLTLFVFACIDTKKWRSAAKRAKSPEEHQAHQPPAYTPSAEGSGVMADSAVK
;
A
#
# COMPACT_ATOMS: atom_id res chain seq x y z
N MET A 1 -18.73 9.76 -33.09
CA MET A 1 -19.44 10.42 -31.96
C MET A 1 -20.51 9.56 -31.25
N ARG A 2 -21.04 8.44 -31.81
CA ARG A 2 -22.02 7.58 -31.10
C ARG A 2 -21.44 6.63 -30.04
N VAL A 3 -20.11 6.46 -29.97
CA VAL A 3 -19.45 5.52 -29.04
C VAL A 3 -19.28 6.11 -27.63
N GLN A 4 -19.16 7.43 -27.50
CA GLN A 4 -19.03 8.13 -26.23
C GLN A 4 -20.25 7.94 -25.30
N ALA A 5 -21.46 7.77 -25.86
CA ALA A 5 -22.68 7.58 -25.08
C ALA A 5 -22.81 6.16 -24.47
N SER A 6 -22.15 5.15 -25.05
CA SER A 6 -22.13 3.79 -24.50
C SER A 6 -21.10 3.65 -23.38
N MET A 7 -20.00 4.40 -23.44
CA MET A 7 -18.92 4.31 -22.46
C MET A 7 -19.31 4.86 -21.08
N VAL A 8 -20.13 5.92 -21.03
CA VAL A 8 -20.71 6.44 -19.77
C VAL A 8 -21.63 5.41 -19.10
N ARG A 9 -22.34 4.57 -19.87
CA ARG A 9 -23.21 3.52 -19.31
C ARG A 9 -22.41 2.35 -18.72
N TYR A 10 -21.25 2.00 -19.30
CA TYR A 10 -20.36 0.99 -18.73
C TYR A 10 -19.60 1.50 -17.49
N LEU A 11 -19.20 2.78 -17.47
CA LEU A 11 -18.61 3.41 -16.29
C LEU A 11 -19.60 3.54 -15.12
N LEU A 12 -20.88 3.84 -15.37
CA LEU A 12 -21.93 3.83 -14.35
C LEU A 12 -22.27 2.40 -13.87
N ALA A 13 -22.20 1.40 -14.74
CA ALA A 13 -22.39 0.00 -14.37
C ALA A 13 -21.25 -0.55 -13.50
N LEU A 14 -19.99 -0.15 -13.76
CA LEU A 14 -18.85 -0.53 -12.93
C LEU A 14 -18.84 0.21 -11.57
N HIS A 15 -19.35 1.44 -11.51
CA HIS A 15 -19.49 2.17 -10.24
C HIS A 15 -20.65 1.67 -9.37
N CYS A 16 -21.72 1.12 -9.95
CA CYS A 16 -22.83 0.53 -9.16
C CYS A 16 -22.57 -0.91 -8.68
N GLY A 17 -21.67 -1.67 -9.31
CA GLY A 17 -21.43 -3.08 -8.98
C GLY A 17 -20.44 -3.36 -7.84
N LEU A 18 -19.70 -2.34 -7.36
CA LEU A 18 -18.68 -2.49 -6.30
C LEU A 18 -19.09 -1.85 -4.96
N LEU A 19 -20.36 -1.52 -4.79
CA LEU A 19 -20.94 -1.27 -3.46
C LEU A 19 -21.18 -2.62 -2.77
N PHE A 20 -20.11 -3.15 -2.16
CA PHE A 20 -20.25 -4.17 -1.14
C PHE A 20 -20.91 -3.55 0.11
N PRO A 21 -21.90 -4.23 0.71
CA PRO A 21 -22.66 -3.71 1.85
C PRO A 21 -21.88 -3.86 3.18
N THR A 22 -22.24 -2.98 4.12
CA THR A 22 -22.12 -3.13 5.57
C THR A 22 -20.72 -3.22 6.19
N LEU A 23 -20.12 -2.06 6.45
CA LEU A 23 -19.40 -1.83 7.70
C LEU A 23 -20.12 -0.72 8.46
N GLN A 24 -20.96 -1.15 9.41
CA GLN A 24 -21.61 -0.32 10.41
C GLN A 24 -20.51 0.40 11.21
N ALA A 25 -20.30 1.68 10.90
CA ALA A 25 -19.45 2.55 11.70
C ALA A 25 -20.24 2.94 12.95
N THR A 26 -19.84 2.38 14.09
CA THR A 26 -20.28 2.82 15.40
C THR A 26 -19.89 4.29 15.57
N SER A 27 -20.90 5.14 15.63
CA SER A 27 -20.79 6.57 15.91
C SER A 27 -20.25 6.78 17.32
N TYR A 28 -18.99 7.19 17.43
CA TYR A 28 -18.48 7.76 18.67
C TYR A 28 -18.78 9.26 18.67
N ASN A 29 -19.74 9.63 19.52
CA ASN A 29 -20.09 11.00 19.88
C ASN A 29 -18.85 11.74 20.38
N LEU A 30 -18.32 12.67 19.58
CA LEU A 30 -17.33 13.66 20.02
C LEU A 30 -18.09 14.85 20.60
N GLN A 31 -18.47 14.70 21.86
CA GLN A 31 -19.02 15.78 22.66
C GLN A 31 -17.86 16.66 23.13
N ALA A 32 -17.72 17.84 22.52
CA ALA A 32 -16.75 18.84 22.91
C ALA A 32 -17.11 19.40 24.30
N PRO A 33 -16.20 19.40 25.29
CA PRO A 33 -16.34 20.24 26.46
C PRO A 33 -15.80 21.63 26.14
N SER A 34 -16.73 22.58 25.99
CA SER A 34 -16.46 23.98 26.25
C SER A 34 -16.26 24.16 27.76
N SER A 35 -15.08 24.57 28.20
CA SER A 35 -14.91 25.13 29.55
C SER A 35 -13.78 26.14 29.58
N SER A 36 -14.20 27.40 29.45
CA SER A 36 -13.71 28.57 30.18
C SER A 36 -12.80 28.28 31.37
N ALA A 37 -11.56 28.77 31.28
CA ALA A 37 -10.62 28.83 32.38
C ALA A 37 -10.98 30.00 33.32
N SER A 38 -11.57 29.69 34.47
CA SER A 38 -11.62 30.60 35.63
C SER A 38 -10.47 30.26 36.57
N HIS A 39 -9.54 31.20 36.72
CA HIS A 39 -8.49 31.17 37.72
C HIS A 39 -9.08 31.14 39.14
N SER A 40 -8.81 30.07 39.89
CA SER A 40 -8.91 30.06 41.35
C SER A 40 -7.70 29.36 41.95
N PHE A 41 -6.95 30.12 42.76
CA PHE A 41 -5.80 29.70 43.56
C PHE A 41 -6.14 28.52 44.49
N PRO A 42 -5.34 27.44 44.52
CA PRO A 42 -5.35 26.50 45.63
C PRO A 42 -4.36 26.93 46.72
N ARG A 43 -4.83 26.86 47.96
CA ARG A 43 -4.06 26.97 49.20
C ARG A 43 -3.00 25.86 49.30
N PRO A 44 -1.92 26.07 50.10
CA PRO A 44 -0.91 25.05 50.34
C PRO A 44 -1.53 23.84 51.05
N PHE A 45 -1.51 22.69 50.37
CA PHE A 45 -1.88 21.40 50.93
C PHE A 45 -0.65 20.78 51.60
N HIS A 46 -0.82 20.37 52.85
CA HIS A 46 0.15 19.60 53.61
C HIS A 46 0.56 18.33 52.84
N SER A 47 1.86 18.17 52.62
CA SER A 47 2.49 16.97 52.09
C SER A 47 2.32 15.81 53.05
N GLN A 48 1.32 14.96 52.83
CA GLN A 48 1.37 13.58 53.30
C GLN A 48 2.09 12.76 52.24
N ILE A 49 3.35 12.44 52.50
CA ILE A 49 4.12 11.45 51.75
C ILE A 49 3.51 10.08 52.06
N ALA A 50 2.48 9.71 51.30
CA ALA A 50 2.03 8.34 51.23
C ALA A 50 3.02 7.57 50.33
N THR A 51 3.98 6.90 50.96
CA THR A 51 4.78 5.87 50.32
C THR A 51 3.87 4.68 49.99
N THR A 52 3.20 4.73 48.85
CA THR A 52 2.60 3.54 48.24
C THR A 52 3.73 2.57 47.91
N PRO A 53 3.70 1.33 48.41
CA PRO A 53 4.71 0.34 48.06
C PRO A 53 4.65 0.10 46.55
N LEU A 54 5.74 0.41 45.86
CA LEU A 54 5.96 0.04 44.47
C LEU A 54 5.77 -1.47 44.36
N ASN A 55 4.72 -1.90 43.68
CA ASN A 55 4.48 -3.31 43.38
C ASN A 55 5.50 -3.77 42.32
N TYR A 56 6.71 -4.11 42.77
CA TYR A 56 7.82 -4.57 41.93
C TYR A 56 7.43 -5.78 41.05
N GLN A 57 6.46 -6.59 41.47
CA GLN A 57 5.93 -7.72 40.69
C GLN A 57 5.15 -7.29 39.45
N ALA A 58 4.40 -6.18 39.50
CA ALA A 58 3.68 -5.65 38.34
C ALA A 58 4.62 -5.04 37.29
N ILE A 59 5.73 -4.42 37.75
CA ILE A 59 6.74 -3.83 36.85
C ILE A 59 7.58 -4.94 36.18
N ALA A 60 7.92 -5.99 36.92
CA ALA A 60 8.66 -7.15 36.39
C ALA A 60 7.85 -7.96 35.37
N SER A 61 6.55 -8.14 35.59
CA SER A 61 5.67 -8.84 34.63
C SER A 61 5.46 -8.04 33.35
N ALA A 62 5.20 -6.73 33.45
CA ALA A 62 5.05 -5.86 32.27
C ALA A 62 6.34 -5.77 31.43
N THR A 63 7.51 -5.76 32.08
CA THR A 63 8.80 -5.78 31.36
C THR A 63 9.10 -7.12 30.70
N LEU A 64 8.73 -8.23 31.34
CA LEU A 64 8.83 -9.57 30.76
C LEU A 64 7.92 -9.73 29.54
N GLU A 65 6.68 -9.23 29.60
CA GLU A 65 5.76 -9.25 28.47
C GLU A 65 6.26 -8.42 27.30
N MET A 66 6.81 -7.23 27.58
CA MET A 66 7.42 -6.39 26.56
C MET A 66 8.60 -7.10 25.88
N LEU A 67 9.43 -7.80 26.65
CA LEU A 67 10.54 -8.60 26.13
C LEU A 67 10.05 -9.82 25.34
N LEU A 68 9.02 -10.54 25.81
CA LEU A 68 8.43 -11.69 25.12
C LEU A 68 7.79 -11.28 23.79
N GLN A 69 7.11 -10.14 23.77
CA GLN A 69 6.51 -9.58 22.56
C GLN A 69 7.56 -9.03 21.60
N ALA A 70 8.70 -8.54 22.11
CA ALA A 70 9.86 -8.16 21.32
C ALA A 70 10.58 -9.39 20.73
N GLU A 71 10.69 -10.49 21.48
CA GLU A 71 11.28 -11.76 21.07
C GLU A 71 10.42 -12.47 20.02
N THR A 72 9.09 -12.50 20.21
CA THR A 72 8.14 -13.05 19.23
C THR A 72 8.17 -12.25 17.93
N ARG A 73 8.30 -10.92 18.02
CA ARG A 73 8.55 -10.07 16.85
C ARG A 73 9.88 -10.44 16.18
N ARG A 74 10.96 -10.56 16.94
CA ARG A 74 12.28 -10.91 16.42
C ARG A 74 12.28 -12.25 15.68
N ASN A 75 11.68 -13.29 16.26
CA ASN A 75 11.54 -14.62 15.65
C ASN A 75 10.65 -14.63 14.39
N LEU A 76 9.63 -13.75 14.30
CA LEU A 76 8.88 -13.57 13.07
C LEU A 76 9.70 -12.87 11.96
N TYR A 77 10.71 -12.10 12.33
CA TYR A 77 11.54 -11.28 11.45
C TYR A 77 12.92 -11.87 11.15
N GLU A 78 13.42 -12.82 11.95
CA GLU A 78 14.77 -13.40 11.87
C GLU A 78 15.04 -14.24 10.62
N GLY A 79 14.06 -14.36 9.73
CA GLY A 79 14.34 -14.65 8.35
C GLY A 79 13.07 -15.03 7.65
N ASP A 80 12.34 -14.06 7.10
CA ASP A 80 11.37 -14.39 6.07
C ASP A 80 12.16 -14.99 4.89
N PRO A 81 12.11 -16.32 4.66
CA PRO A 81 12.95 -16.95 3.63
C PRO A 81 12.61 -16.42 2.23
N LYS A 82 11.49 -15.71 2.08
CA LYS A 82 11.03 -15.10 0.84
C LYS A 82 11.46 -13.65 0.66
N TRP A 83 12.26 -13.08 1.58
CA TRP A 83 12.80 -11.73 1.45
C TRP A 83 13.55 -11.48 0.12
N PRO A 84 14.38 -12.41 -0.44
CA PRO A 84 15.06 -12.13 -1.70
C PRO A 84 14.07 -12.08 -2.86
N VAL A 85 13.04 -12.93 -2.85
CA VAL A 85 11.99 -12.93 -3.89
C VAL A 85 11.23 -11.61 -3.89
N LYS A 86 10.85 -11.10 -2.71
CA LYS A 86 10.18 -9.80 -2.57
C LYS A 86 11.08 -8.66 -3.05
N LEU A 87 12.37 -8.70 -2.73
CA LEU A 87 13.35 -7.73 -3.19
C LEU A 87 13.47 -7.76 -4.73
N THR A 88 13.57 -8.94 -5.33
CA THR A 88 13.63 -9.12 -6.78
C THR A 88 12.38 -8.61 -7.47
N LEU A 89 11.18 -8.89 -6.93
CA LEU A 89 9.92 -8.38 -7.48
C LEU A 89 9.86 -6.85 -7.45
N ARG A 90 10.31 -6.21 -6.36
CA ARG A 90 10.38 -4.74 -6.27
C ARG A 90 11.42 -4.16 -7.22
N ALA A 91 12.57 -4.80 -7.37
CA ALA A 91 13.60 -4.37 -8.31
C ALA A 91 13.11 -4.47 -9.77
N ALA A 92 12.42 -5.56 -10.12
CA ALA A 92 11.80 -5.73 -11.42
C ALA A 92 10.72 -4.67 -11.67
N ALA A 93 9.89 -4.35 -10.68
CA ALA A 93 8.88 -3.29 -10.78
C ALA A 93 9.53 -1.92 -11.02
N THR A 94 10.60 -1.58 -10.30
CA THR A 94 11.37 -0.34 -10.54
C THR A 94 11.93 -0.29 -11.96
N PHE A 95 12.51 -1.40 -12.44
CA PHE A 95 13.08 -1.48 -13.78
C PHE A 95 12.00 -1.27 -14.85
N PHE A 96 10.89 -2.01 -14.79
CA PHE A 96 9.80 -1.85 -15.75
C PHE A 96 9.15 -0.47 -15.66
N ALA A 97 9.03 0.10 -14.46
CA ALA A 97 8.55 1.47 -14.30
C ALA A 97 9.47 2.49 -14.97
N PHE A 98 10.79 2.35 -14.82
CA PHE A 98 11.76 3.22 -15.48
C PHE A 98 11.65 3.18 -17.02
N PHE A 99 11.62 1.97 -17.61
CA PHE A 99 11.47 1.83 -19.06
C PHE A 99 10.10 2.31 -19.56
N GLY A 100 9.03 1.98 -18.83
CA GLY A 100 7.67 2.45 -19.15
C GLY A 100 7.57 3.97 -19.15
N MET A 101 8.15 4.65 -18.15
CA MET A 101 8.18 6.12 -18.09
C MET A 101 8.91 6.71 -19.29
N ILE A 102 10.07 6.16 -19.67
CA ILE A 102 10.85 6.68 -20.80
C ILE A 102 10.04 6.52 -22.10
N LEU A 103 9.43 5.37 -22.33
CA LEU A 103 8.66 5.11 -23.54
C LEU A 103 7.47 6.05 -23.67
N PHE A 104 6.67 6.21 -22.60
CA PHE A 104 5.55 7.15 -22.60
C PHE A 104 6.02 8.61 -22.72
N ALA A 105 7.08 9.01 -22.01
CA ALA A 105 7.61 10.37 -22.10
C ALA A 105 8.08 10.72 -23.52
N VAL A 106 8.75 9.78 -24.20
CA VAL A 106 9.18 9.95 -25.60
C VAL A 106 7.97 9.97 -26.54
N ALA A 107 7.00 9.06 -26.36
CA ALA A 107 5.77 9.04 -27.15
C ALA A 107 5.02 10.37 -27.04
N THR A 108 4.76 10.86 -25.83
CA THR A 108 4.11 12.16 -25.58
C THR A 108 4.90 13.32 -26.20
N SER A 109 6.24 13.33 -26.08
CA SER A 109 7.07 14.38 -26.69
C SER A 109 6.98 14.38 -28.22
N LEU A 110 6.93 13.20 -28.85
CA LEU A 110 6.79 13.08 -30.31
C LEU A 110 5.38 13.46 -30.76
N THR A 111 4.34 13.04 -30.04
CA THR A 111 2.95 13.42 -30.31
C THR A 111 2.79 14.94 -30.25
N ASN A 112 3.29 15.57 -29.19
CA ASN A 112 3.23 17.02 -29.01
C ASN A 112 4.13 17.80 -29.98
N LYS A 113 5.07 17.18 -30.70
CA LYS A 113 5.83 17.87 -31.75
C LYS A 113 5.15 17.81 -33.11
N ASN A 114 4.46 16.70 -33.40
CA ASN A 114 3.97 16.40 -34.75
C ASN A 114 2.47 16.64 -34.93
N PHE A 115 1.69 16.64 -33.85
CA PHE A 115 0.22 16.60 -33.92
C PHE A 115 -0.51 17.71 -33.11
N ILE A 116 0.18 18.81 -32.81
CA ILE A 116 -0.32 19.95 -31.99
C ILE A 116 -1.69 20.50 -32.45
N ASN A 117 -1.98 20.41 -33.75
CA ASN A 117 -3.18 21.02 -34.36
C ASN A 117 -4.28 20.02 -34.73
N LEU A 118 -4.11 18.72 -34.45
CA LEU A 118 -5.19 17.74 -34.57
C LEU A 118 -6.11 17.89 -33.35
N SER A 119 -7.00 18.89 -33.43
CA SER A 119 -8.13 19.14 -32.55
C SER A 119 -8.86 17.83 -32.23
N GLY A 120 -8.50 17.15 -31.14
CA GLY A 120 -9.09 15.85 -30.85
C GLY A 120 -8.55 15.06 -29.66
N GLY A 121 -7.23 14.93 -29.46
CA GLY A 121 -6.76 14.17 -28.29
C GLY A 121 -5.50 13.35 -28.50
N GLY A 122 -4.36 13.95 -28.17
CA GLY A 122 -3.09 13.24 -27.97
C GLY A 122 -2.44 13.47 -26.60
N ASP A 123 -2.99 14.34 -25.74
CA ASP A 123 -2.20 14.91 -24.62
C ASP A 123 -2.50 14.34 -23.22
N TRP A 124 -3.67 13.77 -22.97
CA TRP A 124 -4.07 13.38 -21.61
C TRP A 124 -4.04 11.87 -21.37
N THR A 125 -4.30 11.06 -22.39
CA THR A 125 -4.33 9.60 -22.28
C THR A 125 -2.97 9.02 -21.88
N ASP A 126 -1.89 9.48 -22.54
CA ASP A 126 -0.52 9.08 -22.22
C ASP A 126 -0.01 9.76 -20.95
N GLY A 127 -0.43 11.00 -20.68
CA GLY A 127 -0.10 11.70 -19.46
C GLY A 127 -0.66 11.01 -18.20
N MET A 128 -1.85 10.40 -18.31
CA MET A 128 -2.47 9.68 -17.20
C MET A 128 -1.69 8.41 -16.82
N THR A 129 -1.09 7.69 -17.76
CA THR A 129 -0.29 6.49 -17.44
C THR A 129 0.97 6.82 -16.67
N LEU A 130 1.50 8.03 -16.83
CA LEU A 130 2.68 8.46 -16.07
C LEU A 130 2.42 8.47 -14.57
N ALA A 131 1.18 8.68 -14.11
CA ALA A 131 0.87 8.74 -12.68
C ALA A 131 1.16 7.41 -11.93
N PRO A 132 0.55 6.26 -12.27
CA PRO A 132 0.87 4.99 -11.60
C PRO A 132 2.31 4.53 -11.84
N ILE A 133 2.89 4.80 -13.01
CA ILE A 133 4.26 4.41 -13.32
C ILE A 133 5.26 5.21 -12.47
N THR A 134 5.07 6.53 -12.35
CA THR A 134 5.91 7.40 -11.50
C THR A 134 5.77 7.02 -10.04
N LEU A 135 4.55 6.78 -9.57
CA LEU A 135 4.31 6.34 -8.20
C LEU A 135 5.01 5.00 -7.91
N SER A 136 4.94 4.04 -8.84
CA SER A 136 5.66 2.76 -8.78
C SER A 136 7.18 2.95 -8.74
N PHE A 137 7.70 3.81 -9.63
CA PHE A 137 9.12 4.12 -9.72
C PHE A 137 9.66 4.82 -8.47
N LEU A 138 8.89 5.66 -7.79
CA LEU A 138 9.32 6.29 -6.54
C LEU A 138 9.20 5.34 -5.36
N TYR A 139 8.08 4.62 -5.26
CA TYR A 139 7.78 3.78 -4.10
C TYR A 139 8.74 2.60 -3.96
N ASN A 140 8.98 1.85 -5.04
CA ASN A 140 9.80 0.63 -4.99
C ASN A 140 11.27 0.86 -4.58
N PRO A 141 12.03 1.83 -5.13
CA PRO A 141 13.39 2.09 -4.70
C PRO A 141 13.47 2.69 -3.30
N ILE A 142 12.47 3.46 -2.84
CA ILE A 142 12.39 3.92 -1.44
C ILE A 142 12.30 2.71 -0.52
N VAL A 143 11.41 1.75 -0.82
CA VAL A 143 11.28 0.52 -0.03
C VAL A 143 12.55 -0.32 -0.10
N ILE A 144 13.15 -0.52 -1.28
CA ILE A 144 14.43 -1.22 -1.44
C ILE A 144 15.52 -0.56 -0.59
N SER A 145 15.62 0.77 -0.62
CA SER A 145 16.62 1.52 0.15
C SER A 145 16.40 1.36 1.65
N ILE A 146 15.16 1.37 2.12
CA ILE A 146 14.83 1.14 3.54
C ILE A 146 15.21 -0.30 3.95
N LEU A 147 14.92 -1.28 3.10
CA LEU A 147 15.23 -2.70 3.35
C LEU A 147 16.73 -2.98 3.37
N LEU A 148 17.51 -2.34 2.48
CA LEU A 148 18.95 -2.58 2.35
C LEU A 148 19.81 -1.73 3.31
N PHE A 149 19.49 -0.44 3.48
CA PHE A 149 20.37 0.52 4.17
C PHE A 149 19.90 0.89 5.57
N VAL A 150 18.59 1.05 5.79
CA VAL A 150 18.13 1.82 6.96
C VAL A 150 18.08 1.03 8.25
N ARG A 151 17.74 -0.28 8.28
CA ARG A 151 17.82 -1.07 9.54
C ARG A 151 17.44 -2.54 9.37
N ARG A 152 18.34 -3.40 9.85
CA ARG A 152 18.10 -4.79 10.31
C ARG A 152 17.13 -4.90 11.52
N GLY A 153 16.26 -3.91 11.79
CA GLY A 153 15.49 -3.84 13.04
C GLY A 153 14.36 -2.79 13.15
N ARG A 154 14.09 -1.95 12.14
CA ARG A 154 12.86 -1.13 12.08
C ARG A 154 12.09 -1.51 10.84
N THR A 155 10.95 -2.15 11.04
CA THR A 155 10.10 -2.63 9.95
C THR A 155 8.99 -1.63 9.67
N ILE A 156 8.77 -1.35 8.38
CA ILE A 156 7.58 -0.65 7.93
C ILE A 156 6.37 -1.51 8.30
N HIS A 157 5.32 -0.90 8.82
CA HIS A 157 4.11 -1.64 9.17
C HIS A 157 3.55 -2.37 7.92
N PRO A 158 3.27 -3.69 7.98
CA PRO A 158 2.93 -4.48 6.81
C PRO A 158 1.69 -3.98 6.06
N ALA A 159 0.76 -3.33 6.76
CA ALA A 159 -0.42 -2.73 6.13
C ALA A 159 -0.07 -1.59 5.15
N TRP A 160 1.06 -0.90 5.32
CA TRP A 160 1.47 0.17 4.40
C TRP A 160 1.79 -0.36 3.00
N HIS A 161 2.40 -1.55 2.93
CA HIS A 161 2.66 -2.23 1.65
C HIS A 161 1.34 -2.59 0.95
N VAL A 162 0.36 -3.11 1.70
CA VAL A 162 -0.97 -3.43 1.16
C VAL A 162 -1.63 -2.20 0.54
N VAL A 163 -1.63 -1.08 1.25
CA VAL A 163 -2.28 0.15 0.78
C VAL A 163 -1.61 0.69 -0.49
N MET A 164 -0.28 0.80 -0.50
CA MET A 164 0.44 1.37 -1.64
C MET A 164 0.36 0.48 -2.89
N ASP A 165 0.55 -0.83 -2.73
CA ASP A 165 0.45 -1.76 -3.86
C ASP A 165 -0.98 -1.81 -4.42
N LEU A 166 -2.01 -1.67 -3.56
CA LEU A 166 -3.42 -1.56 -3.98
C LEU A 166 -3.71 -0.25 -4.73
N ILE A 167 -3.19 0.88 -4.26
CA ILE A 167 -3.36 2.18 -4.92
C ILE A 167 -2.73 2.15 -6.32
N ILE A 168 -1.48 1.69 -6.44
CA ILE A 168 -0.78 1.61 -7.72
C ILE A 168 -1.55 0.66 -8.66
N TRP A 169 -1.91 -0.52 -8.19
CA TRP A 169 -2.68 -1.48 -8.96
C TRP A 169 -4.04 -0.90 -9.42
N GLY A 170 -4.76 -0.23 -8.52
CA GLY A 170 -6.04 0.39 -8.79
C GLY A 170 -5.96 1.53 -9.81
N LEU A 171 -4.88 2.31 -9.79
CA LEU A 171 -4.60 3.35 -10.78
C LEU A 171 -4.19 2.77 -12.14
N CYS A 172 -3.49 1.63 -12.16
CA CYS A 172 -3.11 0.98 -13.42
C CYS A 172 -4.33 0.55 -14.25
N VAL A 173 -5.43 0.09 -13.62
CA VAL A 173 -6.63 -0.40 -14.33
C VAL A 173 -7.21 0.66 -15.29
N PRO A 174 -7.64 1.85 -14.84
CA PRO A 174 -8.17 2.86 -15.76
C PRO A 174 -7.10 3.34 -16.74
N CYS A 175 -5.83 3.47 -16.31
CA CYS A 175 -4.75 3.91 -17.20
C CYS A 175 -4.55 2.95 -18.38
N ILE A 176 -4.55 1.63 -18.14
CA ILE A 176 -4.44 0.63 -19.22
C ILE A 176 -5.62 0.73 -20.17
N VAL A 177 -6.86 0.82 -19.65
CA VAL A 177 -8.07 0.91 -20.50
C VAL A 177 -8.02 2.16 -21.37
N PHE A 178 -7.71 3.32 -20.79
CA PHE A 178 -7.64 4.57 -21.54
C PHE A 178 -6.52 4.56 -22.58
N SER A 179 -5.33 4.04 -22.26
CA SER A 179 -4.24 3.97 -23.25
C SER A 179 -4.51 3.00 -24.38
N VAL A 180 -5.22 1.90 -24.10
CA VAL A 180 -5.61 0.98 -25.17
C VAL A 180 -6.67 1.61 -26.06
N ASP A 181 -7.65 2.31 -25.51
CA ASP A 181 -8.75 2.93 -26.28
C ASP A 181 -8.31 4.20 -27.03
N GLY A 182 -7.43 5.00 -26.42
CA GLY A 182 -6.99 6.29 -26.93
C GLY A 182 -5.65 6.29 -27.67
N GLY A 183 -5.02 5.12 -27.86
CA GLY A 183 -3.71 5.03 -28.52
C GLY A 183 -3.75 5.33 -30.02
N LEU A 184 -2.71 5.98 -30.53
CA LEU A 184 -2.55 6.35 -31.95
C LEU A 184 -2.45 5.13 -32.88
N PHE A 185 -2.10 3.97 -32.34
CA PHE A 185 -2.06 2.72 -33.11
C PHE A 185 -3.43 2.29 -33.65
N TRP A 186 -4.54 2.81 -33.14
CA TRP A 186 -5.87 2.61 -33.73
C TRP A 186 -6.05 3.31 -35.09
N ALA A 187 -5.24 4.34 -35.36
CA ALA A 187 -5.28 5.06 -36.64
C ALA A 187 -4.42 4.38 -37.73
N TRP A 188 -3.83 3.22 -37.45
CA TRP A 188 -3.03 2.49 -38.43
C TRP A 188 -3.91 1.91 -39.54
N VAL A 189 -3.52 2.18 -40.79
CA VAL A 189 -4.20 1.73 -41.99
C VAL A 189 -3.24 0.88 -42.81
N PRO A 190 -3.63 -0.31 -43.30
CA PRO A 190 -2.78 -1.12 -44.15
C PRO A 190 -2.40 -0.36 -45.43
N THR A 191 -1.14 -0.47 -45.85
CA THR A 191 -0.67 0.15 -47.09
C THR A 191 -1.41 -0.42 -48.30
N GLN A 192 -2.05 0.45 -49.07
CA GLN A 192 -2.60 0.10 -50.37
C GLN A 192 -1.60 0.45 -51.47
N TYR A 193 -1.42 -0.48 -52.40
CA TYR A 193 -0.56 -0.33 -53.57
C TYR A 193 -1.44 -0.09 -54.80
N SER A 194 -1.03 0.84 -55.64
CA SER A 194 -1.60 1.04 -56.96
C SER A 194 -1.20 -0.11 -57.90
N ASP A 195 -1.88 -0.26 -59.04
CA ASP A 195 -1.58 -1.30 -60.05
C ASP A 195 -0.15 -1.21 -60.61
N ASP A 196 0.48 -0.03 -60.52
CA ASP A 196 1.87 0.23 -60.89
C ASP A 196 2.89 -0.13 -59.78
N GLY A 197 2.43 -0.64 -58.64
CA GLY A 197 3.25 -0.99 -57.47
C GLY A 197 3.69 0.21 -56.63
N THR A 198 3.26 1.43 -56.96
CA THR A 198 3.56 2.63 -56.18
C THR A 198 2.56 2.81 -55.04
N VAL A 199 2.98 3.50 -53.97
CA VAL A 199 2.08 3.86 -52.88
C VAL A 199 1.62 5.30 -53.08
N ASN A 200 0.33 5.47 -53.37
CA ASN A 200 -0.28 6.79 -53.48
C ASN A 200 -0.78 7.25 -52.11
N CYS A 201 -0.37 8.44 -51.67
CA CYS A 201 -0.78 9.03 -50.40
C CYS A 201 -2.04 9.87 -50.56
N ASP A 202 -3.13 9.22 -50.97
CA ASP A 202 -4.45 9.83 -51.13
C ASP A 202 -5.24 9.87 -49.81
N PHE A 203 -6.50 10.35 -49.88
CA PHE A 203 -7.37 10.45 -48.70
C PHE A 203 -7.67 9.11 -48.02
N TYR A 204 -7.52 7.97 -48.71
CA TYR A 204 -7.76 6.64 -48.13
C TYR A 204 -6.49 6.03 -47.55
N ASN A 205 -5.31 6.41 -48.04
CA ASN A 205 -4.02 5.81 -47.71
C ASN A 205 -3.06 6.75 -46.95
N TRP A 206 -3.46 7.99 -46.64
CA TRP A 206 -2.58 8.99 -45.99
C TRP A 206 -2.09 8.58 -44.58
N LEU A 207 -2.82 7.71 -43.88
CA LEU A 207 -2.43 7.12 -42.58
C LEU A 207 -1.61 5.83 -42.72
N SER A 208 -1.25 5.44 -43.95
CA SER A 208 -0.38 4.28 -44.16
C SER A 208 1.06 4.58 -43.72
N ARG A 209 1.79 3.52 -43.39
CA ARG A 209 3.18 3.60 -42.92
C ARG A 209 4.14 4.38 -43.83
N PRO A 210 4.13 4.23 -45.16
CA PRO A 210 5.02 5.00 -46.03
C PRO A 210 4.64 6.48 -46.12
N CYS A 211 3.36 6.84 -45.98
CA CYS A 211 2.88 8.21 -46.08
C CYS A 211 3.08 9.00 -44.78
N LEU A 212 2.88 8.35 -43.62
CA LEU A 212 3.03 8.98 -42.31
C LEU A 212 3.81 8.08 -41.34
N PRO A 213 5.13 7.90 -41.55
CA PRO A 213 5.93 6.95 -40.76
C PRO A 213 6.02 7.31 -39.28
N VAL A 214 5.94 8.59 -38.95
CA VAL A 214 6.00 9.10 -37.56
C VAL A 214 4.85 8.54 -36.71
N LEU A 215 3.64 8.40 -37.28
CA LEU A 215 2.49 7.84 -36.58
C LEU A 215 2.73 6.41 -36.10
N TYR A 216 3.39 5.59 -36.91
CA TYR A 216 3.71 4.20 -36.58
C TYR A 216 4.83 4.10 -35.54
N THR A 217 5.81 5.00 -35.62
CA THR A 217 6.86 5.09 -34.60
C THR A 217 6.27 5.42 -33.23
N ILE A 218 5.38 6.41 -33.17
CA ILE A 218 4.72 6.80 -31.91
C ILE A 218 3.81 5.69 -31.40
N GLY A 219 2.92 5.16 -32.23
CA GLY A 219 2.05 4.04 -31.82
C GLY A 219 2.84 2.81 -31.37
N GLY A 220 4.02 2.56 -31.96
CA GLY A 220 4.92 1.50 -31.51
C GLY A 220 5.49 1.75 -30.11
N LEU A 221 5.86 3.00 -29.79
CA LEU A 221 6.30 3.39 -28.46
C LEU A 221 5.17 3.30 -27.43
N GLU A 222 3.95 3.71 -27.80
CA GLU A 222 2.76 3.56 -26.95
C GLU A 222 2.46 2.09 -26.64
N ILE A 223 2.43 1.21 -27.65
CA ILE A 223 2.23 -0.23 -27.44
C ILE A 223 3.31 -0.79 -26.52
N ALA A 224 4.57 -0.44 -26.75
CA ALA A 224 5.66 -0.87 -25.87
C ALA A 224 5.45 -0.36 -24.43
N GLY A 225 5.10 0.91 -24.26
CA GLY A 225 4.76 1.51 -22.96
C GLY A 225 3.61 0.78 -22.26
N ILE A 226 2.53 0.45 -22.99
CA ILE A 226 1.38 -0.31 -22.48
C ILE A 226 1.81 -1.71 -22.01
N VAL A 227 2.70 -2.38 -22.74
CA VAL A 227 3.25 -3.68 -22.30
C VAL A 227 3.99 -3.55 -20.97
N PHE A 228 4.86 -2.55 -20.81
CA PHE A 228 5.53 -2.31 -19.53
C PHE A 228 4.55 -1.94 -18.41
N LEU A 229 3.53 -1.12 -18.69
CA LEU A 229 2.46 -0.80 -17.74
C LEU A 229 1.69 -2.04 -17.30
N PHE A 230 1.41 -2.97 -18.21
CA PHE A 230 0.77 -4.25 -17.89
C PHE A 230 1.67 -5.15 -17.02
N LEU A 231 2.98 -5.19 -17.28
CA LEU A 231 3.92 -5.90 -16.42
C LEU A 231 3.96 -5.31 -15.00
N ILE A 232 3.94 -3.98 -14.87
CA ILE A 232 3.84 -3.28 -13.58
C ILE A 232 2.53 -3.66 -12.87
N PHE A 233 1.41 -3.69 -13.58
CA PHE A 233 0.11 -4.12 -13.04
C PHE A 233 0.17 -5.54 -12.44
N VAL A 234 0.74 -6.51 -13.18
CA VAL A 234 0.89 -7.90 -12.70
C VAL A 234 1.84 -7.99 -11.50
N LEU A 235 2.95 -7.25 -11.52
CA LEU A 235 3.89 -7.22 -10.41
C LEU A 235 3.29 -6.63 -9.14
N HIS A 236 2.55 -5.51 -9.24
CA HIS A 236 1.90 -4.92 -8.06
C HIS A 236 0.76 -5.78 -7.54
N LEU A 237 0.02 -6.50 -8.40
CA LEU A 237 -0.93 -7.51 -7.94
C LEU A 237 -0.21 -8.62 -7.14
N THR A 238 0.93 -9.09 -7.62
CA THR A 238 1.72 -10.12 -6.94
C THR A 238 2.27 -9.63 -5.60
N LEU A 239 2.82 -8.40 -5.57
CA LEU A 239 3.31 -7.76 -4.34
C LEU A 239 2.18 -7.51 -3.34
N PHE A 240 1.00 -7.09 -3.82
CA PHE A 240 -0.20 -6.91 -3.00
C PHE A 240 -0.61 -8.22 -2.33
N VAL A 241 -0.68 -9.33 -3.08
CA VAL A 241 -1.00 -10.65 -2.51
C VAL A 241 0.02 -11.04 -1.44
N PHE A 242 1.31 -10.83 -1.68
CA PHE A 242 2.34 -11.06 -0.66
C PHE A 242 2.12 -10.19 0.59
N ALA A 243 1.83 -8.91 0.42
CA ALA A 243 1.58 -7.99 1.53
C ALA A 243 0.33 -8.39 2.35
N CYS A 244 -0.72 -8.90 1.70
CA CYS A 244 -1.90 -9.45 2.37
C CYS A 244 -1.56 -10.70 3.20
N ILE A 245 -0.76 -11.61 2.64
CA ILE A 245 -0.31 -12.83 3.35
C ILE A 245 0.51 -12.44 4.59
N ASP A 246 1.44 -11.50 4.45
CA ASP A 246 2.27 -11.02 5.55
C ASP A 246 1.42 -10.35 6.64
N THR A 247 0.46 -9.52 6.24
CA THR A 247 -0.45 -8.84 7.17
C THR A 247 -1.32 -9.85 7.93
N LYS A 248 -1.79 -10.92 7.27
CA LYS A 248 -2.53 -12.02 7.93
C LYS A 248 -1.65 -12.75 8.94
N LYS A 249 -0.41 -13.08 8.58
CA LYS A 249 0.55 -13.73 9.49
C LYS A 249 0.85 -12.85 10.69
N TRP A 250 1.12 -11.57 10.46
CA TRP A 250 1.37 -10.59 11.52
C TRP A 250 0.19 -10.45 12.48
N ARG A 251 -1.04 -10.32 11.94
CA ARG A 251 -2.26 -10.25 12.76
C ARG A 251 -2.47 -11.53 13.58
N SER A 252 -2.19 -12.69 13.00
CA SER A 252 -2.33 -13.98 13.68
C SER A 252 -1.32 -14.14 14.82
N ALA A 253 -0.06 -13.72 14.61
CA ALA A 253 0.96 -13.70 15.65
C ALA A 253 0.61 -12.73 16.78
N ALA A 254 0.11 -11.53 16.46
CA ALA A 254 -0.31 -10.55 17.44
C ALA A 254 -1.49 -11.05 18.31
N LYS A 255 -2.44 -11.79 17.74
CA LYS A 255 -3.53 -12.42 18.50
C LYS A 255 -3.01 -13.52 19.44
N ARG A 256 -2.09 -14.37 18.97
CA ARG A 256 -1.49 -15.43 19.80
C ARG A 256 -0.70 -14.88 20.98
N ALA A 257 -0.07 -13.71 20.84
CA ALA A 257 0.64 -13.06 21.94
C ALA A 257 -0.29 -12.54 23.05
N LYS A 258 -1.56 -12.22 22.74
CA LYS A 258 -2.55 -11.71 23.72
C LYS A 258 -3.32 -12.81 24.46
N SER A 259 -3.45 -14.00 23.86
CA SER A 259 -4.19 -15.12 24.46
C SER A 259 -3.70 -15.60 25.84
N PRO A 260 -2.38 -15.61 26.15
CA PRO A 260 -1.87 -16.00 27.46
C PRO A 260 -2.17 -14.97 28.55
N GLU A 261 -2.11 -13.69 28.20
CA GLU A 261 -2.41 -12.55 29.09
C GLU A 261 -3.87 -12.61 29.57
N GLU A 262 -4.80 -12.95 28.69
CA GLU A 262 -6.23 -13.08 29.03
C GLU A 262 -6.50 -14.26 29.99
N HIS A 263 -5.75 -15.36 29.84
CA HIS A 263 -5.86 -16.52 30.74
C HIS A 263 -5.26 -16.24 32.13
N GLN A 264 -4.16 -15.48 32.21
CA GLN A 264 -3.60 -15.03 33.50
C GLN A 264 -4.46 -13.96 34.19
N ALA A 265 -5.09 -13.06 33.42
CA ALA A 265 -5.97 -12.03 33.97
C ALA A 265 -7.28 -12.58 34.59
N HIS A 266 -7.74 -13.76 34.14
CA HIS A 266 -8.93 -14.43 34.68
C HIS A 266 -8.62 -15.46 35.77
N GLN A 267 -7.35 -15.62 36.14
CA GLN A 267 -6.98 -16.56 37.19
C GLN A 267 -7.38 -15.96 38.56
N PRO A 268 -8.27 -16.60 39.33
CA PRO A 268 -8.70 -16.08 40.63
C PRO A 268 -7.47 -15.90 41.54
N PRO A 269 -7.46 -14.89 42.42
CA PRO A 269 -6.31 -14.59 43.26
C PRO A 269 -5.90 -15.86 44.00
N ALA A 270 -4.62 -16.24 43.85
CA ALA A 270 -4.06 -17.39 44.51
C ALA A 270 -4.33 -17.27 46.02
N TYR A 271 -5.03 -18.26 46.57
CA TYR A 271 -5.30 -18.35 48.00
C TYR A 271 -3.97 -18.32 48.76
N THR A 272 -3.65 -17.17 49.36
CA THR A 272 -2.54 -17.06 50.30
C THR A 272 -3.04 -17.63 51.63
N PRO A 273 -2.48 -18.74 52.13
CA PRO A 273 -2.83 -19.21 53.45
C PRO A 273 -2.40 -18.12 54.45
N SER A 274 -3.36 -17.57 55.18
CA SER A 274 -3.10 -16.63 56.27
C SER A 274 -2.17 -17.32 57.27
N ALA A 275 -0.97 -16.76 57.43
CA ALA A 275 -0.04 -17.15 58.47
C ALA A 275 -0.58 -16.66 59.82
N GLU A 276 -1.56 -17.37 60.36
CA GLU A 276 -2.09 -17.14 61.69
C GLU A 276 -1.94 -18.44 62.48
N GLY A 277 -0.90 -18.50 63.33
CA GLY A 277 -0.71 -19.64 64.23
C GLY A 277 0.73 -20.02 64.60
N SER A 278 1.64 -19.05 64.84
CA SER A 278 2.86 -19.36 65.62
C SER A 278 2.62 -18.94 67.06
N GLY A 279 1.84 -19.76 67.78
CA GLY A 279 1.61 -19.62 69.22
C GLY A 279 2.91 -19.85 69.99
N VAL A 280 3.33 -18.80 70.68
CA VAL A 280 4.37 -18.81 71.72
C VAL A 280 3.93 -19.72 72.85
N MET A 281 4.61 -20.85 73.07
CA MET A 281 4.62 -21.52 74.37
C MET A 281 5.95 -21.21 75.06
N ALA A 282 5.90 -20.24 75.98
CA ALA A 282 6.86 -20.10 77.05
C ALA A 282 6.36 -20.96 78.21
N ASP A 283 7.07 -22.04 78.53
CA ASP A 283 6.81 -22.80 79.75
C ASP A 283 7.99 -22.64 80.72
N SER A 284 7.64 -22.10 81.88
CA SER A 284 8.46 -22.00 83.09
C SER A 284 8.55 -23.36 83.77
N ALA A 285 9.76 -23.78 84.14
CA ALA A 285 10.01 -24.69 85.26
C ALA A 285 11.39 -24.29 85.83
N VAL A 286 11.52 -23.63 86.98
CA VAL A 286 11.30 -24.11 88.35
C VAL A 286 11.92 -25.48 88.59
N LYS A 287 13.23 -25.49 88.85
CA LYS A 287 13.81 -25.95 90.12
C LYS A 287 15.28 -25.54 90.24
#